data_AF-A0A662KS24-F1
#
_entry.id   AF-A0A662KS24-F1
#
_cell.length_a   1.000
_cell.length_b   1.000
_cell.length_c   1.000
_cell.angle_alpha   90.00
_cell.angle_beta   90.00
_cell.angle_gamma   90.00
#
_symmetry.space_group_name_H-M   'P 1'
#
loop_
_entity.id
_entity.type
_entity.pdbx_description
1 polymer ?
#
loop_
_entity_poly.entity_id
_entity_poly.type
_entity_poly.pdbx_seq_one_letter_code
_entity_poly.pdbx_strand_id
1 'polypeptide(L)'
;SEEEAIAYLLADSLKEKSVEKAVKYAMKKIEGSYSFTLMLNDRVFGLRDPLGIKPLCLGKIENGYIIASESVAIDVLGGEFIRDVEPGELIEITPDGYKSYKLIEEKHKAHCFFEYVYFARADSFIDGIEVYKARERLGRVLAKEHPVEADYVVPIPDSGRAHAYGFSKASGIPVAEGLMKNRYIARTFILPTQKIRERLVQLKLNPVKSIVEGKKIAIVDDSIVRGTTMKKIVGLLRHHGAKEVHVRIASPPIIAPCYFGIDMTTRDQLIASGRSIEEIRKKIGADSLGYISIEGLVKALGIDKNDLCLGCVTGEYPVRIKGEKYRFQKSLEKWRKE
;
A
#
# COMPACT_ATOMS: atom_id res chain seq x y z
N SER A 1 14.99 -3.95 -19.00
CA SER A 1 13.94 -3.69 -17.97
C SER A 1 13.56 -2.21 -17.98
N GLU A 2 12.67 -1.73 -17.10
CA GLU A 2 12.36 -0.29 -16.99
C GLU A 2 13.61 0.50 -16.55
N GLU A 3 14.40 -0.05 -15.64
CA GLU A 3 15.66 0.54 -15.16
C GLU A 3 16.67 0.70 -16.29
N GLU A 4 16.76 -0.29 -17.18
CA GLU A 4 17.61 -0.24 -18.37
C GLU A 4 17.18 0.87 -19.33
N ALA A 5 15.87 1.03 -19.57
CA ALA A 5 15.36 2.10 -20.43
C ALA A 5 15.67 3.49 -19.84
N ILE A 6 15.52 3.65 -18.52
CA ILE A 6 15.89 4.87 -17.80
C ILE A 6 17.40 5.12 -17.89
N ALA A 7 18.21 4.08 -17.74
CA ALA A 7 19.67 4.18 -17.86
C ALA A 7 20.10 4.62 -19.26
N TYR A 8 19.50 4.08 -20.33
CA TYR A 8 19.77 4.52 -21.71
C TYR A 8 19.42 6.00 -21.92
N LEU A 9 18.25 6.43 -21.44
CA LEU A 9 17.80 7.81 -21.56
C LEU A 9 18.73 8.80 -20.83
N LEU A 10 19.18 8.41 -19.63
CA LEU A 10 20.13 9.20 -18.85
C LEU A 10 21.51 9.22 -19.49
N ALA A 11 22.04 8.07 -19.91
CA ALA A 11 23.36 7.96 -20.53
C ALA A 11 23.48 8.81 -21.79
N ASP A 12 22.44 8.85 -22.63
CA ASP A 12 22.42 9.71 -23.80
C ASP A 12 22.39 11.20 -23.42
N SER A 13 21.58 11.56 -22.43
CA SER A 13 21.46 12.94 -21.96
C SER A 13 22.73 13.47 -21.29
N LEU A 14 23.47 12.60 -20.59
CA LEU A 14 24.71 12.93 -19.87
C LEU A 14 25.89 13.27 -20.79
N LYS A 15 25.84 12.91 -22.08
CA LYS A 15 26.89 13.28 -23.05
C LYS A 15 27.01 14.79 -23.26
N GLU A 16 25.90 15.51 -23.10
CA GLU A 16 25.81 16.93 -23.45
C GLU A 16 25.42 17.83 -22.25
N LYS A 17 24.99 17.23 -21.13
CA LYS A 17 24.34 17.95 -20.03
C LYS A 17 24.98 17.59 -18.69
N SER A 18 24.92 18.52 -17.73
CA SER A 18 25.17 18.19 -16.33
C SER A 18 24.16 17.17 -15.81
N VAL A 19 24.50 16.43 -14.75
CA VAL A 19 23.63 15.40 -14.16
C VAL A 19 22.24 15.95 -13.84
N GLU A 20 22.15 17.11 -13.18
CA GLU A 20 20.88 17.77 -12.86
C GLU A 20 20.02 18.03 -14.10
N LYS A 21 20.62 18.52 -15.19
CA LYS A 21 19.93 18.80 -16.46
C LYS A 21 19.52 17.51 -17.18
N ALA A 22 20.35 16.47 -17.13
CA ALA A 22 20.04 15.16 -17.70
C ALA A 22 18.88 14.48 -16.95
N VAL A 23 18.92 14.49 -15.61
CA VAL A 23 17.83 13.97 -14.76
C VAL A 23 16.54 14.77 -14.99
N LYS A 24 16.61 16.10 -15.00
CA LYS A 24 15.43 16.94 -15.28
C LYS A 24 14.82 16.65 -16.66
N TYR A 25 15.64 16.37 -17.67
CA TYR A 25 15.17 15.95 -18.99
C TYR A 25 14.50 14.58 -18.95
N ALA A 26 15.12 13.59 -18.28
CA ALA A 26 14.55 12.26 -18.11
C ALA A 26 13.21 12.30 -17.37
N MET A 27 13.12 13.08 -16.28
CA MET A 27 11.88 13.23 -15.51
C MET A 27 10.72 13.79 -16.35
N LYS A 28 10.99 14.65 -17.34
CA LYS A 28 9.99 15.18 -18.27
C LYS A 28 9.55 14.18 -19.34
N LYS A 29 10.36 13.15 -19.59
CA LYS A 29 10.13 12.15 -20.65
C LYS A 29 9.49 10.87 -20.11
N ILE A 30 9.79 10.51 -18.87
CA ILE A 30 9.28 9.29 -18.24
C ILE A 30 7.88 9.56 -17.70
N GLU A 31 6.88 8.86 -18.24
CA GLU A 31 5.53 8.81 -17.69
C GLU A 31 5.40 7.55 -16.84
N GLY A 32 5.21 7.71 -15.52
CA GLY A 32 5.10 6.58 -14.61
C GLY A 32 5.42 6.96 -13.18
N SER A 33 5.75 5.95 -12.38
CA SER A 33 6.14 6.07 -10.98
C SER A 33 7.55 5.54 -10.84
N TYR A 34 8.42 6.27 -10.15
CA TYR A 34 9.77 5.80 -9.88
C TYR A 34 10.36 6.48 -8.64
N SER A 35 11.08 5.65 -7.88
CA SER A 35 12.01 6.09 -6.86
C SER A 35 13.23 5.21 -7.05
N PHE A 36 14.32 5.76 -7.57
CA PHE A 36 15.50 4.96 -7.87
C PHE A 36 16.78 5.68 -7.47
N THR A 37 17.81 4.87 -7.31
CA THR A 37 19.16 5.32 -7.00
C THR A 37 20.09 4.96 -8.15
N LEU A 38 21.07 5.82 -8.40
CA LEU A 38 22.13 5.56 -9.37
C LEU A 38 23.46 6.01 -8.79
N MET A 39 24.54 5.37 -9.23
CA MET A 39 25.89 5.75 -8.86
C MET A 39 26.64 6.18 -10.11
N LEU A 40 27.34 7.31 -10.02
CA LEU A 40 28.23 7.79 -11.07
C LEU A 40 29.56 8.17 -10.41
N ASN A 41 30.60 7.39 -10.71
CA ASN A 41 31.91 7.49 -10.06
C ASN A 41 31.79 7.35 -8.53
N ASP A 42 32.20 8.38 -7.78
CA ASP A 42 32.20 8.48 -6.32
C ASP A 42 30.94 9.14 -5.75
N ARG A 43 29.90 9.34 -6.57
CA ARG A 43 28.66 10.03 -6.20
C ARG A 43 27.47 9.07 -6.29
N VAL A 44 26.62 9.12 -5.27
CA VAL A 44 25.35 8.37 -5.22
C VAL A 44 24.21 9.36 -5.35
N PHE A 45 23.24 9.06 -6.20
CA PHE A 45 22.07 9.90 -6.38
C PHE A 45 20.82 9.12 -6.02
N GLY A 46 19.84 9.81 -5.46
CA GLY A 46 18.48 9.30 -5.30
C GLY A 46 17.51 10.30 -5.86
N LEU A 47 16.51 9.80 -6.58
CA LEU A 47 15.57 10.66 -7.26
C LEU A 47 14.16 10.08 -7.21
N ARG A 48 13.20 10.98 -7.05
CA ARG A 48 11.79 10.67 -6.86
C ARG A 48 10.97 11.32 -7.96
N ASP A 49 10.02 10.59 -8.53
CA ASP A 49 9.19 11.08 -9.62
C ASP A 49 8.45 12.39 -9.23
N PRO A 50 8.10 13.25 -10.20
CA PRO A 50 7.46 14.55 -9.94
C PRO A 50 6.16 14.49 -9.13
N LEU A 51 5.48 13.34 -9.15
CA LEU A 51 4.23 13.11 -8.45
C LEU A 51 4.44 12.47 -7.07
N GLY A 52 5.63 11.96 -6.78
CA GLY A 52 5.97 11.35 -5.49
C GLY A 52 5.21 10.06 -5.20
N ILE A 53 4.87 9.28 -6.23
CA ILE A 53 3.97 8.14 -6.09
C ILE A 53 4.55 7.10 -5.13
N LYS A 54 5.85 6.78 -5.29
CA LYS A 54 6.59 5.88 -4.41
C LYS A 54 7.43 6.65 -3.37
N PRO A 55 7.64 6.06 -2.18
CA PRO A 55 8.41 6.70 -1.12
C PRO A 55 9.91 6.60 -1.38
N LEU A 56 10.64 7.62 -0.93
CA LEU A 56 12.09 7.67 -0.91
C LEU A 56 12.50 8.63 0.22
N CYS A 57 13.45 8.24 1.04
CA CYS A 57 13.92 9.02 2.19
C CYS A 57 15.44 9.05 2.27
N LEU A 58 15.94 10.06 2.97
CA LEU A 58 17.35 10.30 3.24
C LEU A 58 17.62 10.14 4.73
N GLY A 59 18.68 9.41 5.06
CA GLY A 59 19.19 9.26 6.42
C GLY A 59 20.69 9.49 6.51
N LYS A 60 21.16 9.62 7.74
CA LYS A 60 22.58 9.62 8.11
C LYS A 60 22.92 8.33 8.82
N ILE A 61 24.03 7.71 8.45
CA ILE A 61 24.62 6.55 9.12
C ILE A 61 26.05 6.89 9.54
N GLU A 62 26.70 6.02 10.32
CA GLU A 62 28.04 6.25 10.86
C GLU A 62 29.05 6.77 9.82
N ASN A 63 29.05 6.18 8.63
CA ASN A 63 30.03 6.47 7.58
C ASN A 63 29.46 7.29 6.39
N GLY A 64 28.36 8.01 6.58
CA GLY A 64 27.84 8.92 5.54
C GLY A 64 26.33 8.99 5.48
N TYR A 65 25.80 9.06 4.25
CA TYR A 65 24.37 9.22 3.99
C TYR A 65 23.82 7.98 3.28
N ILE A 66 22.55 7.70 3.53
CA ILE A 66 21.82 6.58 2.95
C ILE A 66 20.52 7.08 2.32
N ILE A 67 20.17 6.51 1.17
CA ILE A 67 18.87 6.70 0.54
C ILE A 67 18.14 5.36 0.55
N ALA A 68 16.90 5.36 1.02
CA ALA A 68 16.10 4.15 1.15
C ALA A 68 14.63 4.41 0.78
N SER A 69 13.93 3.38 0.31
CA SER A 69 12.49 3.49 0.05
C SER A 69 11.67 3.70 1.32
N GLU A 70 12.14 3.19 2.46
CA GLU A 70 11.44 3.28 3.75
C GLU A 70 12.43 3.64 4.87
N SER A 71 11.98 4.45 5.83
CA SER A 71 12.82 4.92 6.94
C SER A 71 13.36 3.80 7.81
N VAL A 72 12.64 2.67 7.93
CA VAL A 72 13.05 1.52 8.73
C VAL A 72 14.41 0.95 8.31
N ALA A 73 14.82 1.12 7.05
CA ALA A 73 16.15 0.71 6.61
C ALA A 73 17.26 1.55 7.28
N ILE A 74 16.99 2.82 7.55
CA ILE A 74 17.89 3.73 8.26
C ILE A 74 17.96 3.31 9.73
N ASP A 75 16.81 3.08 10.36
CA ASP A 75 16.72 2.68 11.77
C ASP A 75 17.44 1.35 12.04
N VAL A 76 17.28 0.35 11.17
CA VAL A 76 17.94 -0.97 11.29
C VAL A 76 19.46 -0.86 11.22
N LEU A 77 19.99 0.15 10.53
CA LEU A 77 21.42 0.43 10.44
C LEU A 77 21.93 1.33 11.59
N GLY A 78 21.07 1.67 12.56
CA GLY A 78 21.41 2.60 13.64
C GLY A 78 21.60 4.03 13.15
N GLY A 79 21.04 4.37 11.99
CA GLY A 79 21.09 5.70 11.42
C GLY A 79 20.04 6.66 11.99
N GLU A 80 20.18 7.93 11.61
CA GLU A 80 19.24 9.01 11.91
C GLU A 80 18.45 9.36 10.64
N PHE A 81 17.13 9.28 10.71
CA PHE A 81 16.25 9.77 9.65
C PHE A 81 16.37 11.30 9.54
N ILE A 82 16.68 11.81 8.33
CA ILE A 82 16.77 13.26 8.10
C ILE A 82 15.44 13.79 7.58
N ARG A 83 14.97 13.26 6.44
CA ARG A 83 13.69 13.64 5.81
C ARG A 83 13.33 12.74 4.63
N ASP A 84 12.08 12.83 4.18
CA ASP A 84 11.65 12.34 2.88
C ASP A 84 12.32 13.13 1.74
N VAL A 85 12.61 12.42 0.63
CA VAL A 85 12.97 13.04 -0.66
C VAL A 85 11.70 13.56 -1.28
N GLU A 86 11.65 14.84 -1.64
CA GLU A 86 10.44 15.46 -2.14
C GLU A 86 10.09 14.99 -3.57
N PRO A 87 8.82 15.06 -3.99
CA PRO A 87 8.44 14.81 -5.37
C PRO A 87 9.20 15.71 -6.36
N GLY A 88 9.82 15.11 -7.39
CA GLY A 88 10.63 15.83 -8.40
C GLY A 88 12.00 16.31 -7.90
N GLU A 89 12.46 15.82 -6.76
CA GLU A 89 13.77 16.11 -6.20
C GLU A 89 14.84 15.12 -6.65
N LEU A 90 16.06 15.63 -6.82
CA LEU A 90 17.29 14.88 -6.92
C LEU A 90 18.15 15.15 -5.68
N ILE A 91 18.50 14.08 -4.97
CA ILE A 91 19.54 14.07 -3.94
C ILE A 91 20.84 13.59 -4.56
N GLU A 92 21.93 14.27 -4.25
CA GLU A 92 23.28 13.88 -4.59
C GLU A 92 24.09 13.73 -3.31
N ILE A 93 24.66 12.55 -3.08
CA ILE A 93 25.59 12.25 -1.99
C ILE A 93 27.00 12.20 -2.58
N THR A 94 27.92 12.93 -1.94
CA THR A 94 29.35 13.00 -2.25
C THR A 94 30.16 12.65 -0.99
N PRO A 95 31.50 12.47 -1.09
CA PRO A 95 32.34 12.29 0.10
C PRO A 95 32.24 13.42 1.13
N ASP A 96 31.89 14.64 0.71
CA ASP A 96 31.81 15.83 1.57
C ASP A 96 30.43 16.05 2.19
N GLY A 97 29.39 15.33 1.77
CA GLY A 97 28.03 15.51 2.26
C GLY A 97 26.94 15.16 1.25
N TYR A 98 25.82 15.87 1.31
CA TYR A 98 24.78 15.76 0.29
C TYR A 98 24.29 17.13 -0.19
N LYS A 99 23.78 17.17 -1.42
CA LYS A 99 23.11 18.30 -2.05
C LYS A 99 21.71 17.88 -2.49
N SER A 100 20.83 18.86 -2.54
CA SER A 100 19.42 18.69 -2.91
C SER A 100 19.08 19.65 -4.05
N TYR A 101 18.38 19.12 -5.05
CA TYR A 101 17.98 19.85 -6.24
C TYR A 101 16.50 19.61 -6.52
N LYS A 102 15.68 20.66 -6.38
CA LYS A 102 14.28 20.63 -6.83
C LYS A 102 14.21 20.83 -8.34
N LEU A 103 14.01 19.75 -9.10
CA LEU A 103 14.10 19.79 -10.56
C LEU A 103 12.75 20.08 -11.23
N ILE A 104 11.69 19.46 -10.72
CA ILE A 104 10.31 19.62 -11.20
C ILE A 104 9.39 19.81 -10.00
N GLU A 105 8.42 20.70 -10.15
CA GLU A 105 7.36 20.92 -9.18
C GLU A 105 6.00 20.82 -9.87
N GLU A 106 5.20 19.86 -9.41
CA GLU A 106 3.81 19.69 -9.82
C GLU A 106 2.86 20.30 -8.79
N LYS A 107 1.77 20.88 -9.28
CA LYS A 107 0.70 21.48 -8.46
C LYS A 107 0.08 20.48 -7.48
N HIS A 108 -0.09 19.24 -7.93
CA HIS A 108 -0.67 18.16 -7.13
C HIS A 108 0.26 16.94 -7.16
N LYS A 109 0.41 16.31 -6.00
CA LYS A 109 1.15 15.05 -5.84
C LYS A 109 0.25 13.86 -6.15
N ALA A 110 0.75 12.64 -6.02
CA ALA A 110 -0.04 11.43 -6.19
C ALA A 110 0.50 10.29 -5.30
N HIS A 111 0.76 10.58 -4.02
CA HIS A 111 1.28 9.60 -3.06
C HIS A 111 0.43 8.33 -3.07
N CYS A 112 1.07 7.15 -3.14
CA CYS A 112 0.36 5.89 -3.16
C CYS A 112 -0.26 5.61 -1.78
N PHE A 113 -1.60 5.71 -1.67
CA PHE A 113 -2.28 5.40 -0.40
C PHE A 113 -2.03 3.95 0.06
N PHE A 114 -1.74 3.05 -0.89
CA PHE A 114 -1.56 1.63 -0.64
C PHE A 114 -0.26 1.31 0.11
N GLU A 115 0.73 2.23 0.09
CA GLU A 115 1.91 2.16 0.95
C GLU A 115 1.49 2.18 2.43
N TYR A 116 0.66 3.16 2.80
CA TYR A 116 0.15 3.31 4.16
C TYR A 116 -0.78 2.17 4.58
N VAL A 117 -1.67 1.74 3.68
CA VAL A 117 -2.66 0.69 3.97
C VAL A 117 -1.99 -0.67 4.13
N TYR A 118 -1.03 -1.04 3.27
CA TYR A 118 -0.53 -2.42 3.21
C TYR A 118 0.98 -2.55 3.01
N PHE A 119 1.54 -1.87 2.01
CA PHE A 119 2.83 -2.27 1.45
C PHE A 119 4.02 -1.93 2.36
N ALA A 120 4.06 -0.72 2.91
CA ALA A 120 5.12 -0.29 3.80
C ALA A 120 5.09 -1.06 5.13
N ARG A 121 6.24 -1.18 5.79
CA ARG A 121 6.27 -1.70 7.15
C ARG A 121 5.62 -0.70 8.11
N ALA A 122 5.03 -1.22 9.18
CA ALA A 122 4.28 -0.40 10.12
C ALA A 122 5.17 0.57 10.91
N ASP A 123 6.43 0.22 11.11
CA ASP A 123 7.46 1.04 11.77
C ASP A 123 8.11 2.08 10.85
N SER A 124 7.69 2.17 9.59
CA SER A 124 8.18 3.19 8.66
C SER A 124 7.47 4.54 8.83
N PHE A 125 8.19 5.60 8.48
CA PHE A 125 7.72 6.98 8.40
C PHE A 125 7.84 7.44 6.94
N ILE A 126 6.72 7.88 6.36
CA ILE A 126 6.63 8.24 4.94
C ILE A 126 5.89 9.58 4.82
N ASP A 127 6.51 10.54 4.15
CA ASP A 127 5.95 11.87 3.86
C ASP A 127 5.32 12.55 5.09
N GLY A 128 6.02 12.51 6.23
CA GLY A 128 5.52 13.10 7.48
C GLY A 128 4.56 12.20 8.29
N ILE A 129 4.31 10.97 7.86
CA ILE A 129 3.29 10.09 8.45
C ILE A 129 3.89 8.76 8.90
N GLU A 130 3.75 8.46 10.19
CA GLU A 130 4.01 7.14 10.76
C GLU A 130 2.96 6.12 10.26
N VAL A 131 3.41 5.05 9.61
CA VAL A 131 2.53 4.06 8.97
C VAL A 131 1.65 3.35 10.00
N TYR A 132 2.18 2.96 11.16
CA TYR A 132 1.38 2.32 12.22
C TYR A 132 0.22 3.22 12.67
N LYS A 133 0.46 4.52 12.86
CA LYS A 133 -0.58 5.48 13.25
C LYS A 133 -1.60 5.71 12.15
N ALA A 134 -1.19 5.73 10.89
CA ALA A 134 -2.11 5.78 9.76
C ALA A 134 -3.08 4.59 9.80
N ARG A 135 -2.55 3.36 9.98
CA ARG A 135 -3.36 2.13 10.09
C ARG A 135 -4.29 2.12 11.31
N GLU A 136 -3.82 2.60 12.45
CA GLU A 136 -4.66 2.79 13.65
C GLU A 136 -5.81 3.77 13.37
N ARG A 137 -5.55 4.90 12.69
CA ARG A 137 -6.60 5.87 12.31
C ARG A 137 -7.60 5.28 11.32
N LEU A 138 -7.13 4.54 10.32
CA LEU A 138 -7.99 3.83 9.36
C LEU A 138 -8.95 2.87 10.07
N GLY A 139 -8.44 2.07 11.01
CA GLY A 139 -9.26 1.18 11.83
C GLY A 139 -10.35 1.92 12.62
N ARG A 140 -10.01 3.07 13.22
CA ARG A 140 -10.96 3.89 13.97
C ARG A 140 -12.07 4.46 13.08
N VAL A 141 -11.73 4.92 11.88
CA VAL A 141 -12.72 5.43 10.91
C VAL A 141 -13.62 4.28 10.45
N LEU A 142 -13.04 3.13 10.12
CA LEU A 142 -13.76 1.93 9.71
C LEU A 142 -14.78 1.45 10.75
N ALA A 143 -14.45 1.53 12.05
CA ALA A 143 -15.40 1.20 13.12
C ALA A 143 -16.60 2.15 13.19
N LYS A 144 -16.40 3.44 12.85
CA LYS A 144 -17.46 4.44 12.82
C LYS A 144 -18.36 4.29 11.59
N GLU A 145 -17.78 4.01 10.44
CA GLU A 145 -18.52 3.83 9.18
C GLU A 145 -19.28 2.50 9.15
N HIS A 146 -18.70 1.46 9.74
CA HIS A 146 -19.23 0.10 9.70
C HIS A 146 -19.23 -0.56 11.09
N PRO A 147 -20.05 -0.06 12.03
CA PRO A 147 -20.17 -0.65 13.36
C PRO A 147 -20.68 -2.10 13.27
N VAL A 148 -20.45 -2.87 14.33
CA VAL A 148 -20.89 -4.26 14.44
C VAL A 148 -20.95 -4.70 15.89
N GLU A 149 -21.84 -5.62 16.21
CA GLU A 149 -21.82 -6.34 17.47
C GLU A 149 -21.01 -7.62 17.32
N ALA A 150 -19.84 -7.67 17.96
CA ALA A 150 -18.98 -8.85 17.98
C ALA A 150 -18.38 -9.06 19.37
N ASP A 151 -18.03 -10.29 19.71
CA ASP A 151 -17.33 -10.61 20.96
C ASP A 151 -15.86 -10.20 20.88
N TYR A 152 -15.23 -10.37 19.72
CA TYR A 152 -13.82 -10.07 19.49
C TYR A 152 -13.57 -9.40 18.14
N VAL A 153 -12.63 -8.46 18.14
CA VAL A 153 -11.95 -8.01 16.93
C VAL A 153 -10.75 -8.92 16.70
N VAL A 154 -10.70 -9.59 15.56
CA VAL A 154 -9.61 -10.51 15.20
C VAL A 154 -8.84 -9.92 14.01
N PRO A 155 -7.54 -9.57 14.19
CA PRO A 155 -6.71 -9.15 13.08
C PRO A 155 -6.37 -10.31 12.16
N ILE A 156 -6.17 -10.02 10.87
CA ILE A 156 -5.41 -10.93 10.00
C ILE A 156 -3.91 -10.67 10.20
N PRO A 157 -3.13 -11.66 10.66
CA PRO A 157 -1.71 -11.44 10.92
C PRO A 157 -0.90 -11.44 9.61
N ASP A 158 0.03 -10.50 9.40
CA ASP A 158 0.47 -9.46 10.33
C ASP A 158 -0.09 -8.06 10.00
N SER A 159 -0.55 -7.85 8.76
CA SER A 159 -0.93 -6.53 8.21
C SER A 159 -2.20 -5.93 8.84
N GLY A 160 -3.15 -6.76 9.25
CA GLY A 160 -4.41 -6.33 9.88
C GLY A 160 -4.27 -5.85 11.32
N ARG A 161 -3.13 -6.05 11.99
CA ARG A 161 -2.98 -5.80 13.45
C ARG A 161 -3.22 -4.35 13.87
N ALA A 162 -2.58 -3.39 13.21
CA ALA A 162 -2.74 -1.98 13.54
C ALA A 162 -4.16 -1.47 13.24
N HIS A 163 -4.76 -1.96 12.15
CA HIS A 163 -6.16 -1.67 11.80
C HIS A 163 -7.13 -2.23 12.84
N ALA A 164 -6.97 -3.48 13.25
CA ALA A 164 -7.79 -4.12 14.28
C ALA A 164 -7.68 -3.40 15.63
N TYR A 165 -6.47 -2.98 16.01
CA TYR A 165 -6.25 -2.19 17.22
C TYR A 165 -7.00 -0.86 17.17
N GLY A 166 -6.92 -0.14 16.04
CA GLY A 166 -7.69 1.08 15.82
C GLY A 166 -9.20 0.86 15.87
N PHE A 167 -9.67 -0.20 15.22
CA PHE A 167 -11.09 -0.58 15.19
C PHE A 167 -11.59 -0.90 16.61
N SER A 168 -10.86 -1.74 17.35
CA SER A 168 -11.15 -2.12 18.73
C SER A 168 -11.25 -0.91 19.67
N LYS A 169 -10.30 0.04 19.58
CA LYS A 169 -10.36 1.28 20.36
C LYS A 169 -11.60 2.12 20.09
N ALA A 170 -12.07 2.17 18.84
CA ALA A 170 -13.21 2.98 18.47
C ALA A 170 -14.55 2.28 18.74
N SER A 171 -14.62 0.95 18.63
CA SER A 171 -15.83 0.17 18.86
C SER A 171 -16.03 -0.27 20.31
N GLY A 172 -14.97 -0.29 21.12
CA GLY A 172 -14.99 -0.84 22.48
C GLY A 172 -14.92 -2.38 22.54
N ILE A 173 -14.90 -3.06 21.39
CA ILE A 173 -14.81 -4.53 21.32
C ILE A 173 -13.35 -4.95 21.55
N PRO A 174 -13.06 -5.90 22.46
CA PRO A 174 -11.69 -6.30 22.74
C PRO A 174 -11.03 -6.96 21.53
N VAL A 175 -9.77 -6.63 21.28
CA VAL A 175 -8.95 -7.32 20.30
C VAL A 175 -8.46 -8.66 20.87
N ALA A 176 -8.49 -9.71 20.05
CA ALA A 176 -7.95 -11.01 20.41
C ALA A 176 -7.28 -11.68 19.20
N GLU A 177 -6.20 -12.43 19.46
CA GLU A 177 -5.53 -13.23 18.44
C GLU A 177 -6.34 -14.50 18.14
N GLY A 178 -7.36 -14.37 17.29
CA GLY A 178 -8.19 -15.49 16.84
C GLY A 178 -7.56 -16.35 15.74
N LEU A 179 -6.49 -15.85 15.10
CA LEU A 179 -5.76 -16.52 14.02
C LEU A 179 -4.27 -16.40 14.26
N MET A 180 -3.57 -17.54 14.30
CA MET A 180 -2.12 -17.59 14.49
C MET A 180 -1.42 -17.90 13.17
N LYS A 181 -0.50 -17.03 12.77
CA LYS A 181 0.35 -17.25 11.59
C LYS A 181 1.42 -18.30 11.90
N ASN A 182 1.47 -19.35 11.09
CA ASN A 182 2.56 -20.32 11.17
C ASN A 182 3.84 -19.70 10.58
N ARG A 183 4.79 -19.35 11.47
CA ARG A 183 6.06 -18.70 11.10
C ARG A 183 7.05 -19.65 10.42
N TYR A 184 6.81 -20.96 10.45
CA TYR A 184 7.75 -21.98 9.99
C TYR A 184 7.38 -22.59 8.63
N ILE A 185 6.36 -22.06 7.94
CA ILE A 185 6.00 -22.50 6.59
C ILE A 185 6.89 -21.79 5.57
N ALA A 186 7.90 -22.52 5.07
CA ALA A 186 8.69 -22.11 3.92
C ALA A 186 7.86 -22.18 2.61
N ARG A 187 8.34 -21.50 1.56
CA ARG A 187 7.84 -21.70 0.18
C ARG A 187 8.15 -23.15 -0.23
N THR A 188 7.19 -24.05 -0.07
CA THR A 188 7.30 -25.44 -0.51
C THR A 188 7.30 -25.51 -2.04
N PHE A 189 8.49 -25.56 -2.65
CA PHE A 189 8.68 -25.61 -4.10
C PHE A 189 8.50 -27.01 -4.70
N ILE A 190 8.64 -28.07 -3.90
CA ILE A 190 8.48 -29.46 -4.36
C ILE A 190 7.53 -30.16 -3.39
N LEU A 191 6.30 -30.39 -3.83
CA LEU A 191 5.32 -31.20 -3.10
C LEU A 191 4.78 -32.29 -4.01
N PRO A 192 4.68 -33.55 -3.53
CA PRO A 192 4.42 -34.69 -4.40
C PRO A 192 3.00 -34.73 -4.99
N THR A 193 2.01 -34.04 -4.41
CA THR A 193 0.64 -34.00 -4.96
C THR A 193 -0.08 -32.66 -4.73
N GLN A 194 -1.03 -32.33 -5.61
CA GLN A 194 -1.87 -31.13 -5.52
C GLN A 194 -2.74 -31.11 -4.25
N LYS A 195 -3.19 -32.29 -3.79
CA LYS A 195 -3.94 -32.48 -2.54
C LYS A 195 -3.14 -32.10 -1.29
N ILE A 196 -1.85 -32.47 -1.25
CA ILE A 196 -0.94 -32.09 -0.16
C ILE A 196 -0.64 -30.60 -0.20
N ARG A 197 -0.52 -30.01 -1.40
CA ARG A 197 -0.33 -28.57 -1.59
C ARG A 197 -1.52 -27.76 -1.07
N GLU A 198 -2.75 -28.18 -1.35
CA GLU A 198 -3.96 -27.54 -0.83
C GLU A 198 -4.02 -27.61 0.71
N ARG A 199 -3.64 -28.76 1.29
CA ARG A 199 -3.58 -28.98 2.74
C ARG A 199 -2.49 -28.14 3.41
N LEU A 200 -1.29 -28.03 2.82
CA LEU A 200 -0.20 -27.19 3.35
C LEU A 200 -0.48 -25.68 3.20
N VAL A 201 -1.25 -25.27 2.18
CA VAL A 201 -1.74 -23.90 2.04
C VAL A 201 -2.76 -23.55 3.13
N GLN A 202 -3.55 -24.53 3.62
CA GLN A 202 -4.42 -24.35 4.79
C GLN A 202 -3.63 -24.14 6.10
N LEU A 203 -2.35 -24.55 6.17
CA LEU A 203 -1.55 -24.45 7.40
C LEU A 203 -0.99 -23.05 7.69
N LYS A 204 -1.19 -22.06 6.81
CA LYS A 204 -0.63 -20.71 7.01
C LYS A 204 -1.22 -19.99 8.22
N LEU A 205 -2.49 -20.22 8.52
CA LEU A 205 -3.23 -19.60 9.62
C LEU A 205 -3.97 -20.68 10.40
N ASN A 206 -3.77 -20.72 11.72
CA ASN A 206 -4.45 -21.66 12.61
C ASN A 206 -5.41 -20.89 13.54
N PRO A 207 -6.70 -21.26 13.63
CA PRO A 207 -7.63 -20.62 14.54
C PRO A 207 -7.31 -20.94 16.00
N VAL A 208 -7.46 -19.94 16.88
CA VAL A 208 -7.38 -20.14 18.32
C VAL A 208 -8.77 -20.49 18.83
N LYS A 209 -9.02 -21.78 19.08
CA LYS A 209 -10.34 -22.33 19.39
C LYS A 209 -11.08 -21.57 20.50
N SER A 210 -10.38 -21.21 21.59
CA SER A 210 -10.96 -20.47 22.72
C SER A 210 -11.47 -19.07 22.40
N ILE A 211 -10.98 -18.45 21.31
CA ILE A 211 -11.41 -17.14 20.84
C ILE A 211 -12.54 -17.26 19.79
N VAL A 212 -12.60 -18.37 19.07
CA VAL A 212 -13.45 -18.53 17.87
C VAL A 212 -14.75 -19.29 18.17
N GLU A 213 -14.69 -20.37 18.95
CA GLU A 213 -15.83 -21.28 19.13
C GLU A 213 -17.01 -20.61 19.85
N GLY A 214 -18.18 -20.60 19.20
CA GLY A 214 -19.41 -19.99 19.71
C GLY A 214 -19.44 -18.46 19.68
N LYS A 215 -18.39 -17.80 19.18
CA LYS A 215 -18.23 -16.34 19.23
C LYS A 215 -18.63 -15.65 17.93
N LYS A 216 -19.07 -14.39 18.04
CA LYS A 216 -19.21 -13.45 16.93
C LYS A 216 -17.88 -12.75 16.72
N ILE A 217 -17.33 -12.85 15.51
CA ILE A 217 -15.99 -12.36 15.19
C ILE A 217 -16.06 -11.21 14.20
N ALA A 218 -15.43 -10.08 14.54
CA ALA A 218 -15.14 -9.00 13.60
C ALA A 218 -13.71 -9.16 13.07
N ILE A 219 -13.55 -9.68 11.86
CA ILE A 219 -12.27 -9.69 11.16
C ILE A 219 -11.97 -8.28 10.67
N VAL A 220 -10.78 -7.78 11.00
CA VAL A 220 -10.26 -6.53 10.44
C VAL A 220 -8.99 -6.82 9.64
N ASP A 221 -9.00 -6.40 8.38
CA ASP A 221 -7.92 -6.62 7.41
C ASP A 221 -7.65 -5.36 6.60
N ASP A 222 -6.49 -5.29 5.94
CA ASP A 222 -6.09 -4.13 5.15
C ASP A 222 -6.89 -4.01 3.83
N SER A 223 -7.01 -5.09 3.07
CA SER A 223 -7.55 -5.06 1.71
C SER A 223 -8.09 -6.42 1.26
N ILE A 224 -8.95 -6.42 0.23
CA ILE A 224 -9.34 -7.64 -0.48
C ILE A 224 -9.11 -7.45 -1.99
N VAL A 225 -8.12 -8.17 -2.53
CA VAL A 225 -7.79 -8.15 -3.97
C VAL A 225 -8.60 -9.23 -4.72
N ARG A 226 -8.26 -10.51 -4.54
CA ARG A 226 -8.94 -11.65 -5.21
C ARG A 226 -10.08 -12.25 -4.39
N GLY A 227 -10.09 -12.00 -3.08
CA GLY A 227 -11.05 -12.58 -2.11
C GLY A 227 -10.89 -14.07 -1.80
N THR A 228 -10.00 -14.79 -2.49
CA THR A 228 -9.75 -16.22 -2.23
C THR A 228 -9.22 -16.47 -0.82
N THR A 229 -8.28 -15.64 -0.33
CA THR A 229 -7.76 -15.72 1.04
C THR A 229 -8.85 -15.44 2.05
N MET A 230 -9.58 -14.33 1.89
CA MET A 230 -10.66 -13.96 2.81
C MET A 230 -11.76 -15.02 2.88
N LYS A 231 -12.18 -15.58 1.73
CA LYS A 231 -13.14 -16.70 1.69
C LYS A 231 -12.67 -17.90 2.49
N LYS A 232 -11.38 -18.26 2.39
CA LYS A 232 -10.79 -19.37 3.16
C LYS A 232 -10.76 -19.06 4.65
N ILE A 233 -10.40 -17.84 5.04
CA ILE A 233 -10.36 -17.41 6.43
C ILE A 233 -11.76 -17.46 7.06
N VAL A 234 -12.77 -16.89 6.38
CA VAL A 234 -14.16 -16.93 6.85
C VAL A 234 -14.65 -18.38 6.99
N GLY A 235 -14.39 -19.23 5.98
CA GLY A 235 -14.74 -20.64 6.04
C GLY A 235 -14.01 -21.39 7.17
N LEU A 236 -12.75 -21.07 7.42
CA LEU A 236 -11.93 -21.66 8.48
C LEU A 236 -12.48 -21.31 9.87
N LEU A 237 -12.85 -20.04 10.11
CA LEU A 237 -13.46 -19.61 11.37
C LEU A 237 -14.82 -20.26 11.59
N ARG A 238 -15.68 -20.30 10.57
CA ARG A 238 -16.97 -21.00 10.65
C ARG A 238 -16.81 -22.50 10.95
N HIS A 239 -15.84 -23.15 10.29
CA HIS A 239 -15.53 -24.56 10.55
C HIS A 239 -15.11 -24.83 12.00
N HIS A 240 -14.46 -23.86 12.64
CA HIS A 240 -14.06 -23.93 14.06
C HIS A 240 -15.11 -23.35 15.03
N GLY A 241 -16.35 -23.20 14.56
CA GLY A 241 -17.50 -22.89 15.43
C GLY A 241 -17.81 -21.41 15.61
N ALA A 242 -17.25 -20.50 14.82
CA ALA A 242 -17.67 -19.08 14.87
C ALA A 242 -19.17 -18.96 14.57
N LYS A 243 -19.90 -18.25 15.43
CA LYS A 243 -21.34 -18.00 15.29
C LYS A 243 -21.64 -17.03 14.14
N GLU A 244 -20.93 -15.91 14.14
CA GLU A 244 -20.99 -14.88 13.10
C GLU A 244 -19.57 -14.43 12.75
N VAL A 245 -19.34 -14.07 11.49
CA VAL A 245 -18.07 -13.57 10.95
C VAL A 245 -18.34 -12.33 10.12
N HIS A 246 -17.99 -11.17 10.68
CA HIS A 246 -18.14 -9.86 10.06
C HIS A 246 -16.78 -9.39 9.56
N VAL A 247 -16.69 -8.99 8.30
CA VAL A 247 -15.44 -8.56 7.67
C VAL A 247 -15.41 -7.04 7.54
N ARG A 248 -14.31 -6.43 7.95
CA ARG A 248 -14.08 -4.97 7.92
C ARG A 248 -12.73 -4.69 7.27
N ILE A 249 -12.75 -3.94 6.18
CA ILE A 249 -11.57 -3.73 5.32
C ILE A 249 -11.16 -2.27 5.35
N ALA A 250 -9.90 -2.02 5.71
CA ALA A 250 -9.31 -0.68 5.87
C ALA A 250 -8.80 -0.04 4.57
N SER A 251 -9.27 -0.54 3.43
CA SER A 251 -9.09 0.00 2.09
C SER A 251 -10.44 0.11 1.41
N PRO A 252 -10.68 1.12 0.55
CA PRO A 252 -11.79 1.07 -0.38
C PRO A 252 -11.67 -0.14 -1.33
N PRO A 253 -12.78 -0.58 -1.97
CA PRO A 253 -12.75 -1.72 -2.89
C PRO A 253 -11.79 -1.49 -4.07
N ILE A 254 -10.88 -2.44 -4.30
CA ILE A 254 -9.92 -2.37 -5.41
C ILE A 254 -10.60 -2.85 -6.70
N ILE A 255 -10.91 -1.91 -7.59
CA ILE A 255 -11.68 -2.15 -8.81
C ILE A 255 -10.82 -2.13 -10.08
N ALA A 256 -9.58 -1.63 -10.00
CA ALA A 256 -8.69 -1.45 -11.13
C ALA A 256 -7.24 -1.88 -10.79
N PRO A 257 -6.46 -2.35 -11.77
CA PRO A 257 -5.08 -2.80 -11.56
C PRO A 257 -4.14 -1.60 -11.32
N CYS A 258 -3.08 -1.79 -10.54
CA CYS A 258 -2.05 -0.76 -10.39
C CYS A 258 -1.04 -0.80 -11.54
N TYR A 259 -0.64 0.37 -12.03
CA TYR A 259 0.39 0.54 -13.07
C TYR A 259 1.70 1.13 -12.52
N PHE A 260 1.84 1.22 -11.19
CA PHE A 260 2.91 1.93 -10.49
C PHE A 260 3.70 1.02 -9.54
N GLY A 261 3.93 -0.23 -9.95
CA GLY A 261 4.80 -1.16 -9.23
C GLY A 261 4.17 -1.94 -8.07
N ILE A 262 2.86 -1.81 -7.81
CA ILE A 262 2.14 -2.80 -6.99
C ILE A 262 1.69 -3.93 -7.91
N ASP A 263 2.19 -5.15 -7.67
CA ASP A 263 1.79 -6.35 -8.42
C ASP A 263 0.32 -6.70 -8.12
N MET A 264 -0.58 -6.08 -8.89
CA MET A 264 -2.00 -6.37 -8.87
C MET A 264 -2.34 -7.36 -9.97
N THR A 265 -3.31 -8.20 -9.65
CA THR A 265 -3.89 -9.17 -10.56
C THR A 265 -4.64 -8.49 -11.72
N THR A 266 -5.00 -9.24 -12.77
CA THR A 266 -5.80 -8.68 -13.86
C THR A 266 -7.17 -8.19 -13.37
N ARG A 267 -7.78 -7.24 -14.10
CA ARG A 267 -9.06 -6.63 -13.74
C ARG A 267 -10.17 -7.66 -13.47
N ASP A 268 -10.21 -8.76 -14.22
CA ASP A 268 -11.20 -9.84 -14.05
C ASP A 268 -10.99 -10.67 -12.78
N GLN A 269 -9.76 -10.70 -12.27
CA GLN A 269 -9.37 -11.41 -11.06
C GLN A 269 -9.61 -10.57 -9.79
N LEU A 270 -9.85 -9.27 -9.91
CA LEU A 270 -10.24 -8.40 -8.80
C LEU A 270 -11.67 -8.73 -8.37
N ILE A 271 -11.87 -9.01 -7.08
CA ILE A 271 -13.18 -9.40 -6.57
C ILE A 271 -14.19 -8.26 -6.69
N ALA A 272 -13.75 -7.02 -6.50
CA ALA A 272 -14.61 -5.84 -6.53
C ALA A 272 -14.83 -5.25 -7.93
N SER A 273 -14.07 -5.70 -8.93
CA SER A 273 -14.30 -5.28 -10.31
C SER A 273 -15.65 -5.79 -10.80
N GLY A 274 -16.56 -4.84 -11.11
CA GLY A 274 -17.91 -5.12 -11.61
C GLY A 274 -18.85 -5.79 -10.61
N ARG A 275 -18.57 -5.73 -9.29
CA ARG A 275 -19.42 -6.35 -8.26
C ARG A 275 -19.79 -5.37 -7.16
N SER A 276 -21.02 -5.47 -6.69
CA SER A 276 -21.50 -4.79 -5.49
C SER A 276 -20.88 -5.40 -4.23
N ILE A 277 -20.87 -4.62 -3.14
CA ILE A 277 -20.39 -5.08 -1.82
C ILE A 277 -21.14 -6.33 -1.36
N GLU A 278 -22.45 -6.42 -1.63
CA GLU A 278 -23.28 -7.58 -1.26
C GLU A 278 -22.89 -8.85 -2.02
N GLU A 279 -22.57 -8.75 -3.31
CA GLU A 279 -22.06 -9.89 -4.08
C GLU A 279 -20.71 -10.37 -3.56
N ILE A 280 -19.83 -9.43 -3.18
CA ILE A 280 -18.53 -9.75 -2.57
C ILE A 280 -18.74 -10.46 -1.23
N ARG A 281 -19.62 -9.94 -0.37
CA ARG A 281 -19.98 -10.52 0.93
C ARG A 281 -20.43 -11.98 0.78
N LYS A 282 -21.38 -12.23 -0.14
CA LYS A 282 -21.87 -13.58 -0.44
C LYS A 282 -20.72 -14.49 -0.94
N LYS A 283 -19.86 -13.97 -1.81
CA LYS A 283 -18.74 -14.74 -2.39
C LYS A 283 -17.70 -15.16 -1.34
N ILE A 284 -17.44 -14.33 -0.34
CA ILE A 284 -16.52 -14.66 0.77
C ILE A 284 -17.20 -15.42 1.92
N GLY A 285 -18.54 -15.44 1.99
CA GLY A 285 -19.32 -16.18 2.99
C GLY A 285 -19.44 -15.50 4.36
N ALA A 286 -19.17 -14.19 4.43
CA ALA A 286 -19.25 -13.39 5.65
C ALA A 286 -20.71 -13.00 5.98
N ASP A 287 -21.03 -12.81 7.26
CA ASP A 287 -22.36 -12.32 7.69
C ASP A 287 -22.55 -10.84 7.32
N SER A 288 -21.50 -10.04 7.39
CA SER A 288 -21.49 -8.66 6.90
C SER A 288 -20.11 -8.28 6.35
N LEU A 289 -20.07 -7.31 5.44
CA LEU A 289 -18.85 -6.78 4.86
C LEU A 289 -18.92 -5.25 4.83
N GLY A 290 -17.88 -4.59 5.35
CA GLY A 290 -17.72 -3.14 5.27
C GLY A 290 -16.33 -2.80 4.73
N TYR A 291 -16.26 -1.83 3.82
CA TYR A 291 -15.03 -1.26 3.29
C TYR A 291 -14.98 0.20 3.70
N ILE A 292 -13.85 0.68 4.20
CA ILE A 292 -13.70 2.12 4.46
C ILE A 292 -14.02 2.92 3.18
N SER A 293 -14.70 4.05 3.33
CA SER A 293 -14.96 4.98 2.25
C SER A 293 -13.66 5.65 1.76
N ILE A 294 -13.67 6.21 0.54
CA ILE A 294 -12.54 7.00 0.04
C ILE A 294 -12.35 8.24 0.91
N GLU A 295 -13.45 8.87 1.33
CA GLU A 295 -13.46 10.02 2.23
C GLU A 295 -12.87 9.67 3.61
N GLY A 296 -13.20 8.48 4.12
CA GLY A 296 -12.66 7.93 5.35
C GLY A 296 -11.16 7.65 5.26
N LEU A 297 -10.70 7.09 4.14
CA LEU A 297 -9.28 6.89 3.83
C LEU A 297 -8.52 8.23 3.81
N VAL A 298 -9.01 9.20 3.02
CA VAL A 298 -8.43 10.56 2.91
C VAL A 298 -8.31 11.21 4.29
N LYS A 299 -9.39 11.19 5.06
CA LYS A 299 -9.43 11.75 6.42
C LYS A 299 -8.47 11.05 7.38
N ALA A 300 -8.35 9.73 7.29
CA ALA A 300 -7.46 8.95 8.15
C ALA A 300 -5.98 9.18 7.82
N LEU A 301 -5.64 9.36 6.55
CA LEU A 301 -4.27 9.66 6.14
C LEU A 301 -3.91 11.13 6.44
N GLY A 302 -4.86 12.06 6.32
CA GLY A 302 -4.59 13.49 6.47
C GLY A 302 -3.88 14.11 5.26
N ILE A 303 -3.90 13.41 4.12
CA ILE A 303 -3.38 13.89 2.83
C ILE A 303 -4.57 14.37 2.00
N ASP A 304 -4.44 15.49 1.29
CA ASP A 304 -5.49 15.97 0.39
C ASP A 304 -5.85 14.91 -0.66
N LYS A 305 -7.13 14.81 -0.99
CA LYS A 305 -7.62 13.84 -1.98
C LYS A 305 -6.92 13.97 -3.33
N ASN A 306 -6.56 15.19 -3.73
CA ASN A 306 -5.90 15.48 -5.00
C ASN A 306 -4.42 15.10 -5.00
N ASP A 307 -3.82 14.94 -3.81
CA ASP A 307 -2.42 14.56 -3.62
C ASP A 307 -2.23 13.04 -3.41
N LEU A 308 -3.32 12.27 -3.42
CA LEU A 308 -3.32 10.81 -3.36
C LEU A 308 -3.54 10.17 -4.74
N CYS A 309 -2.80 9.10 -5.03
CA CYS A 309 -3.10 8.23 -6.17
C CYS A 309 -4.22 7.26 -5.80
N LEU A 310 -5.46 7.53 -6.24
CA LEU A 310 -6.63 6.67 -6.01
C LEU A 310 -6.97 5.73 -7.18
N GLY A 311 -6.08 5.62 -8.18
CA GLY A 311 -6.38 4.93 -9.45
C GLY A 311 -6.91 3.50 -9.31
N CYS A 312 -6.38 2.70 -8.38
CA CYS A 312 -6.83 1.33 -8.19
C CYS A 312 -8.24 1.20 -7.57
N VAL A 313 -8.78 2.28 -6.98
CA VAL A 313 -10.13 2.31 -6.37
C VAL A 313 -11.12 3.22 -7.13
N THR A 314 -10.65 4.08 -8.04
CA THR A 314 -11.50 4.95 -8.86
C THR A 314 -11.44 4.65 -10.37
N GLY A 315 -10.38 4.01 -10.86
CA GLY A 315 -10.06 3.93 -12.29
C GLY A 315 -9.52 5.23 -12.89
N GLU A 316 -9.21 6.23 -12.05
CA GLU A 316 -8.66 7.53 -12.47
C GLU A 316 -7.20 7.67 -12.03
N TYR A 317 -6.28 7.72 -13.00
CA TYR A 317 -4.84 7.63 -12.76
C TYR A 317 -4.13 8.97 -12.89
N PRO A 318 -3.05 9.19 -12.11
CA PRO A 318 -2.28 10.42 -12.12
C PRO A 318 -1.36 10.61 -13.32
N VAL A 319 -1.19 9.57 -14.14
CA VAL A 319 -0.52 9.61 -15.45
C VAL A 319 -1.42 8.99 -16.50
N ARG A 320 -1.15 9.27 -17.79
CA ARG A 320 -1.98 8.79 -18.89
C ARG A 320 -1.74 7.31 -19.13
N ILE A 321 -2.72 6.48 -18.77
CA ILE A 321 -2.69 5.04 -19.02
C ILE A 321 -3.72 4.71 -20.10
N LYS A 322 -3.30 3.93 -21.11
CA LYS A 322 -4.19 3.52 -22.20
C LYS A 322 -5.37 2.72 -21.66
N GLY A 323 -6.58 3.20 -21.93
CA GLY A 323 -7.84 2.55 -21.51
C GLY A 323 -8.34 2.97 -20.12
N GLU A 324 -7.56 3.77 -19.38
CA GLU A 324 -7.97 4.31 -18.09
C GLU A 324 -8.28 5.81 -18.18
N LYS A 325 -8.99 6.34 -17.19
CA LYS A 325 -9.26 7.77 -17.12
C LYS A 325 -8.06 8.50 -16.56
N TYR A 326 -7.71 9.64 -17.14
CA TYR A 326 -6.71 10.53 -16.56
C TYR A 326 -7.36 11.38 -15.46
N ARG A 327 -6.71 11.50 -14.30
CA ARG A 327 -7.23 12.32 -13.21
C ARG A 327 -7.33 13.79 -13.65
N PHE A 328 -8.33 14.49 -13.12
CA PHE A 328 -8.65 15.88 -13.48
C PHE A 328 -8.99 16.11 -14.97
N GLN A 329 -9.17 15.04 -15.76
CA GLN A 329 -9.69 15.16 -17.11
C GLN A 329 -11.10 15.73 -17.05
N LYS A 330 -11.27 16.97 -17.53
CA LYS A 330 -12.60 17.57 -17.69
C LYS A 330 -13.31 16.90 -18.86
N SER A 331 -14.57 16.54 -18.67
CA SER A 331 -15.43 16.18 -19.82
C SER A 331 -15.65 17.43 -20.68
N LEU A 332 -15.84 17.24 -21.99
CA LEU A 332 -16.15 18.34 -22.91
C LEU A 332 -17.39 19.13 -22.48
N GLU A 333 -18.34 18.47 -21.82
CA GLU A 333 -19.55 19.11 -21.26
C GLU A 333 -19.26 20.01 -20.06
N LYS A 334 -18.29 19.64 -19.20
CA LYS A 334 -17.85 20.50 -18.09
C LYS A 334 -17.04 21.69 -18.59
N TRP A 335 -16.26 21.52 -19.66
CA TRP A 335 -15.48 22.60 -20.26
C TRP A 335 -16.35 23.69 -20.89
N ARG A 336 -17.53 23.35 -21.43
CA ARG A 336 -18.47 24.32 -22.02
C ARG A 336 -19.27 25.15 -21.01
N LYS A 337 -19.20 24.83 -19.71
CA LYS A 337 -19.97 25.48 -18.63
C LYS A 337 -19.15 26.43 -17.76
N GLU A 338 -17.84 26.51 -17.99
CA GLU A 338 -16.90 27.45 -17.35
C GLU A 338 -16.50 28.54 -18.34
#